data_AF-A0A9Q3W2T6-F1
#
_entry.id   AF-A0A9Q3W2T6-F1
#
_cell.length_a   1.000
_cell.length_b   1.000
_cell.length_c   1.000
_cell.angle_alpha   90.00
_cell.angle_beta   90.00
_cell.angle_gamma   90.00
#
_symmetry.space_group_name_H-M   'P 1'
#
loop_
_entity.id
_entity.type
_entity.pdbx_description
1 polymer ?
#
loop_
_entity_poly.entity_id
_entity_poly.type
_entity_poly.pdbx_seq_one_letter_code
_entity_poly.pdbx_strand_id
1 'polypeptide(L)'
;MALAGCATGPTQYQPRTLSVAQQEVVDQKPPSLRPLYRALFEEGRRNEVLNLMEIGAAAFHLQEYDLARAAFDQAIVNIESVYADNDAAHRARSLWYEEGEKEFKGEPYERSMVFYYRGLLFLREGDYGNARAAFMSGLLQDAFAEEEQHATDFASLIFLAGWAARLDGNGSLAKQHFAEYRRLRPNGPLPDDDDNTLVIAETGSAPRKLADGVGHYQLVYRRGREIQTQGARLETAAVSQSLFPIEDVFFQASTRGGRTVDRIIEGKVQFKKSAEATGDALTSVSDSSVLAGLSTSAGGAVAAGFHTITAIGVAAQGLSARSRTRADTRYWRRLPDQIHLTTVRSDPVSNGSRMVFLDADGALMVDSVATIAVHYDGKGNGFAFVRSTPEGVSP
;
A
#
# COMPACT_ATOMS: atom_id res chain seq x y z
N MET A 1 -8.18 -1.22 57.78
CA MET A 1 -8.24 -2.21 56.69
C MET A 1 -8.40 -1.43 55.39
N ALA A 2 -7.29 -1.08 54.74
CA ALA A 2 -7.31 -0.30 53.50
C ALA A 2 -7.40 -1.26 52.32
N LEU A 3 -8.52 -1.25 51.61
CA LEU A 3 -8.70 -1.95 50.34
C LEU A 3 -7.91 -1.19 49.27
N ALA A 4 -6.74 -1.72 48.91
CA ALA A 4 -6.02 -1.29 47.73
C ALA A 4 -6.79 -1.76 46.48
N GLY A 5 -7.45 -0.82 45.79
CA GLY A 5 -8.04 -1.06 44.49
C GLY A 5 -6.93 -1.24 43.46
N CYS A 6 -6.77 -2.47 42.95
CA CYS A 6 -5.88 -2.75 41.83
C CYS A 6 -6.37 -1.98 40.59
N ALA A 7 -5.59 -0.99 40.17
CA ALA A 7 -5.76 -0.33 38.89
C ALA A 7 -5.50 -1.34 37.76
N THR A 8 -6.56 -1.77 37.07
CA THR A 8 -6.46 -2.52 35.81
C THR A 8 -6.10 -1.57 34.69
N GLY A 9 -4.84 -1.12 34.66
CA GLY A 9 -4.25 -0.45 33.50
C GLY A 9 -3.88 -1.48 32.41
N PRO A 10 -3.67 -1.05 31.15
CA PRO A 10 -3.24 -1.95 30.09
C PRO A 10 -1.92 -2.63 30.46
N THR A 11 -1.77 -3.91 30.12
CA THR A 11 -0.49 -4.62 30.24
C THR A 11 0.58 -3.86 29.46
N GLN A 12 1.51 -3.23 30.17
CA GLN A 12 2.65 -2.57 29.54
C GLN A 12 3.60 -3.65 29.01
N TYR A 13 3.75 -3.72 27.70
CA TYR A 13 4.72 -4.61 27.08
C TYR A 13 6.13 -4.07 27.36
N GLN A 14 6.99 -4.92 27.93
CA GLN A 14 8.37 -4.54 28.20
C GLN A 14 9.22 -4.75 26.93
N PRO A 15 9.92 -3.71 26.46
CA PRO A 15 10.89 -3.83 25.36
C PRO A 15 11.92 -4.92 25.66
N ARG A 16 12.26 -5.72 24.65
CA ARG A 16 13.33 -6.72 24.75
C ARG A 16 14.69 -6.04 24.72
N THR A 17 15.64 -6.55 25.50
CA THR A 17 17.05 -6.13 25.38
C THR A 17 17.66 -6.75 24.12
N LEU A 18 18.36 -5.93 23.34
CA LEU A 18 19.09 -6.40 22.16
C LEU A 18 20.28 -7.27 22.57
N SER A 19 20.49 -8.36 21.84
CA SER A 19 21.77 -9.10 21.86
C SER A 19 22.89 -8.28 21.21
N VAL A 20 24.15 -8.65 21.47
CA VAL A 20 25.33 -8.01 20.84
C VAL A 20 25.23 -8.04 19.32
N ALA A 21 24.87 -9.19 18.74
CA ALA A 21 24.70 -9.33 17.29
C ALA A 21 23.58 -8.42 16.73
N GLN A 22 22.46 -8.27 17.45
CA GLN A 22 21.40 -7.35 17.05
C GLN A 22 21.85 -5.88 17.14
N GLN A 23 22.62 -5.53 18.17
CA GLN A 23 23.17 -4.19 18.32
C GLN A 23 24.15 -3.87 17.17
N GLU A 24 25.01 -4.82 16.78
CA GLU A 24 25.89 -4.68 15.62
C GLU A 24 25.10 -4.46 14.32
N VAL A 25 24.01 -5.20 14.11
CA VAL A 25 23.13 -5.00 12.94
C VAL A 25 22.55 -3.58 12.93
N VAL A 26 22.09 -3.07 14.08
CA VAL A 26 21.56 -1.69 14.20
C VAL A 26 22.66 -0.66 13.88
N ASP A 27 23.86 -0.84 14.42
CA ASP A 27 24.94 0.13 14.27
C ASP A 27 25.45 0.25 12.82
N GLN A 28 25.32 -0.82 12.04
CA GLN A 28 25.64 -0.86 10.61
C GLN A 28 24.58 -0.17 9.73
N LYS A 29 23.41 0.19 10.24
CA LYS A 29 22.37 0.87 9.45
C LYS A 29 22.61 2.39 9.35
N PRO A 30 22.10 3.05 8.30
CA PRO A 30 22.09 4.51 8.21
C PRO A 30 21.52 5.14 9.49
N PRO A 31 22.12 6.24 10.01
CA PRO A 31 21.72 6.84 11.30
C PRO A 31 20.22 7.11 11.44
N SER A 32 19.55 7.56 10.37
CA SER A 32 18.11 7.81 10.33
C SER A 32 17.25 6.54 10.48
N LEU A 33 17.75 5.38 10.05
CA LEU A 33 17.03 4.11 10.13
C LEU A 33 17.29 3.32 11.42
N ARG A 34 18.37 3.62 12.16
CA ARG A 34 18.74 2.88 13.39
C ARG A 34 17.61 2.78 14.42
N PRO A 35 16.82 3.85 14.70
CA PRO A 35 15.71 3.74 15.64
C PRO A 35 14.66 2.70 15.22
N LEU A 36 14.38 2.58 13.92
CA LEU A 36 13.40 1.64 13.39
C LEU A 36 13.91 0.19 13.49
N TYR A 37 15.17 -0.05 13.18
CA TYR A 37 15.79 -1.36 13.36
C TYR A 37 15.92 -1.76 14.85
N ARG A 38 16.14 -0.79 15.74
CA ARG A 38 16.08 -1.03 17.19
C ARG A 38 14.67 -1.48 17.60
N ALA A 39 13.63 -0.75 17.17
CA ALA A 39 12.22 -1.11 17.44
C ALA A 39 11.86 -2.51 16.92
N LEU A 40 12.33 -2.88 15.72
CA LEU A 40 12.15 -4.23 15.17
C LEU A 40 12.61 -5.32 16.15
N PHE A 41 13.78 -5.16 16.77
CA PHE A 41 14.31 -6.13 17.73
C PHE A 41 13.69 -6.03 19.13
N GLU A 42 13.45 -4.81 19.63
CA GLU A 42 12.86 -4.57 20.95
C GLU A 42 11.41 -5.07 21.04
N GLU A 43 10.63 -4.86 19.98
CA GLU A 43 9.23 -5.25 19.95
C GLU A 43 9.04 -6.71 19.50
N GLY A 44 9.94 -7.22 18.65
CA GLY A 44 9.97 -8.60 18.17
C GLY A 44 8.74 -8.99 17.37
N ARG A 45 8.47 -10.31 17.30
CA ARG A 45 7.39 -10.92 16.50
C ARG A 45 6.03 -10.21 16.58
N ARG A 46 5.70 -9.67 17.75
CA ARG A 46 4.44 -8.95 18.00
C ARG A 46 4.20 -7.82 17.00
N ASN A 47 5.23 -7.06 16.66
CA ASN A 47 5.13 -5.90 15.76
C ASN A 47 6.07 -6.06 14.55
N GLU A 48 6.54 -7.27 14.27
CA GLU A 48 7.55 -7.50 13.24
C GLU A 48 7.10 -7.02 11.87
N VAL A 49 5.88 -7.38 11.44
CA VAL A 49 5.30 -6.90 10.19
C VAL A 49 5.19 -5.36 10.17
N LEU A 50 4.71 -4.74 11.25
CA LEU A 50 4.60 -3.29 11.34
C LEU A 50 5.98 -2.61 11.23
N ASN A 51 6.97 -3.12 11.95
CA ASN A 51 8.31 -2.54 11.96
C ASN A 51 8.99 -2.72 10.61
N LEU A 52 8.80 -3.85 9.93
CA LEU A 52 9.28 -4.06 8.56
C LEU A 52 8.62 -3.11 7.56
N MET A 53 7.31 -2.88 7.68
CA MET A 53 6.57 -1.88 6.91
C MET A 53 7.13 -0.47 7.13
N GLU A 54 7.34 -0.07 8.38
CA GLU A 54 7.92 1.24 8.74
C GLU A 54 9.36 1.40 8.21
N ILE A 55 10.21 0.38 8.36
CA ILE A 55 11.58 0.36 7.82
C ILE A 55 11.57 0.46 6.31
N GLY A 56 10.74 -0.35 5.63
CA GLY A 56 10.65 -0.40 4.18
C GLY A 56 10.26 0.95 3.60
N ALA A 57 9.22 1.59 4.15
CA ALA A 57 8.84 2.94 3.75
C ALA A 57 9.97 3.94 4.03
N ALA A 58 10.51 4.00 5.25
CA ALA A 58 11.57 4.97 5.57
C ALA A 58 12.78 4.82 4.65
N ALA A 59 13.25 3.59 4.43
CA ALA A 59 14.35 3.30 3.53
C ALA A 59 14.04 3.70 2.08
N PHE A 60 12.82 3.46 1.59
CA PHE A 60 12.39 3.88 0.25
C PHE A 60 12.47 5.40 0.07
N HIS A 61 11.99 6.17 1.05
CA HIS A 61 12.01 7.64 1.02
C HIS A 61 13.42 8.22 1.16
N LEU A 62 14.30 7.52 1.90
CA LEU A 62 15.72 7.85 2.02
C LEU A 62 16.55 7.37 0.83
N GLN A 63 15.92 6.75 -0.17
CA GLN A 63 16.57 6.17 -1.35
C GLN A 63 17.55 5.03 -1.03
N GLU A 64 17.42 4.43 0.15
CA GLU A 64 18.13 3.22 0.58
C GLU A 64 17.41 1.98 0.02
N TYR A 65 17.34 1.88 -1.31
CA TYR A 65 16.45 0.94 -2.01
C TYR A 65 16.73 -0.53 -1.70
N ASP A 66 17.98 -0.91 -1.47
CA ASP A 66 18.33 -2.28 -1.06
C ASP A 66 17.75 -2.64 0.32
N LEU A 67 17.78 -1.69 1.26
CA LEU A 67 17.19 -1.88 2.59
C LEU A 67 15.65 -1.89 2.51
N ALA A 68 15.08 -1.05 1.64
CA ALA A 68 13.64 -1.04 1.39
C ALA A 68 13.17 -2.39 0.84
N ARG A 69 13.87 -2.91 -0.18
CA ARG A 69 13.59 -4.21 -0.80
C ARG A 69 13.62 -5.33 0.24
N ALA A 70 14.69 -5.43 1.02
CA ALA A 70 14.84 -6.47 2.03
C ALA A 70 13.74 -6.42 3.10
N ALA A 71 13.35 -5.22 3.55
CA ALA A 71 12.30 -5.05 4.54
C ALA A 71 10.92 -5.45 3.99
N PHE A 72 10.59 -5.02 2.77
CA PHE A 72 9.32 -5.38 2.12
C PHE A 72 9.25 -6.86 1.75
N ASP A 73 10.34 -7.47 1.29
CA ASP A 73 10.39 -8.91 1.02
C ASP A 73 10.10 -9.72 2.29
N GLN A 74 10.72 -9.33 3.42
CA GLN A 74 10.46 -9.99 4.70
C GLN A 74 9.02 -9.74 5.20
N ALA A 75 8.47 -8.53 4.98
CA ALA A 75 7.08 -8.25 5.29
C ALA A 75 6.12 -9.12 4.47
N ILE A 76 6.37 -9.28 3.16
CA ILE A 76 5.58 -10.12 2.25
C ILE A 76 5.61 -11.58 2.72
N VAL A 77 6.80 -12.13 3.02
CA VAL A 77 6.91 -13.51 3.56
C VAL A 77 6.04 -13.67 4.82
N ASN A 78 6.08 -12.71 5.72
CA ASN A 78 5.30 -12.75 6.95
C ASN A 78 3.78 -12.60 6.69
N ILE A 79 3.38 -11.80 5.70
CA ILE A 79 1.99 -11.62 5.27
C ILE A 79 1.45 -12.85 4.53
N GLU A 80 2.25 -13.51 3.69
CA GLU A 80 1.81 -14.61 2.82
C GLU A 80 1.90 -15.98 3.50
N SER A 81 2.85 -16.20 4.41
CA SER A 81 2.99 -17.47 5.15
C SER A 81 1.71 -17.92 5.88
N VAL A 82 0.81 -16.98 6.13
CA VAL A 82 -0.52 -17.11 6.73
C VAL A 82 -1.54 -17.77 5.81
N TYR A 83 -1.38 -17.56 4.50
CA TYR A 83 -2.39 -17.80 3.48
C TYR A 83 -2.08 -19.00 2.60
N ALA A 84 -1.04 -19.77 2.92
CA ALA A 84 -0.77 -21.03 2.23
C ALA A 84 -2.02 -21.95 2.23
N ASP A 85 -2.21 -22.68 1.13
CA ASP A 85 -3.36 -23.58 0.95
C ASP A 85 -2.98 -25.00 1.39
N ASN A 86 -2.90 -25.20 2.71
CA ASN A 86 -2.70 -26.53 3.29
C ASN A 86 -3.35 -26.65 4.67
N ASP A 87 -3.59 -27.88 5.12
CA ASP A 87 -4.21 -28.17 6.42
C ASP A 87 -3.45 -27.57 7.61
N ALA A 88 -2.15 -27.32 7.46
CA ALA A 88 -1.35 -26.64 8.49
C ALA A 88 -1.65 -25.13 8.51
N ALA A 89 -1.89 -24.51 7.36
CA ALA A 89 -2.26 -23.12 7.23
C ALA A 89 -3.73 -22.85 7.57
N HIS A 90 -4.66 -23.78 7.29
CA HIS A 90 -6.03 -23.72 7.84
C HIS A 90 -6.03 -23.77 9.36
N ARG A 91 -5.25 -24.69 9.95
CA ARG A 91 -5.09 -24.77 11.41
C ARG A 91 -4.31 -23.59 11.98
N ALA A 92 -3.32 -23.06 11.26
CA ALA A 92 -2.62 -21.85 11.63
C ALA A 92 -3.57 -20.66 11.61
N ARG A 93 -4.44 -20.51 10.60
CA ARG A 93 -5.49 -19.48 10.57
C ARG A 93 -6.41 -19.58 11.78
N SER A 94 -6.98 -20.75 12.08
CA SER A 94 -7.88 -20.91 13.24
C SER A 94 -7.19 -20.65 14.58
N LEU A 95 -5.98 -21.21 14.78
CA LEU A 95 -5.16 -20.94 15.96
C LEU A 95 -4.74 -19.46 16.02
N TRP A 96 -4.56 -18.78 14.90
CA TRP A 96 -4.25 -17.36 14.82
C TRP A 96 -5.44 -16.42 15.02
N TYR A 97 -6.68 -16.89 14.83
CA TYR A 97 -7.86 -16.15 15.24
C TYR A 97 -8.02 -16.21 16.77
N GLU A 98 -7.61 -17.32 17.41
CA GLU A 98 -7.64 -17.49 18.87
C GLU A 98 -6.39 -16.91 19.59
N GLU A 99 -5.20 -16.97 18.97
CA GLU A 99 -3.90 -16.58 19.56
C GLU A 99 -3.35 -15.25 18.99
N GLY A 100 -3.75 -14.90 17.75
CA GLY A 100 -3.18 -13.81 16.96
C GLY A 100 -3.81 -12.43 17.18
N GLU A 101 -4.61 -12.24 18.24
CA GLU A 101 -5.00 -10.90 18.67
C GLU A 101 -3.84 -10.06 19.22
N LYS A 102 -2.64 -10.65 19.35
CA LYS A 102 -1.44 -9.95 19.84
C LYS A 102 -0.47 -9.54 18.73
N GLU A 103 -0.24 -10.36 17.70
CA GLU A 103 0.69 -10.02 16.60
C GLU A 103 0.03 -9.07 15.59
N PHE A 104 0.77 -8.05 15.15
CA PHE A 104 0.29 -7.12 14.13
C PHE A 104 0.36 -7.77 12.75
N LYS A 105 -0.76 -7.77 12.03
CA LYS A 105 -0.88 -8.45 10.72
C LYS A 105 -1.00 -7.49 9.54
N GLY A 106 -1.22 -6.21 9.81
CA GLY A 106 -1.58 -5.22 8.80
C GLY A 106 -3.04 -5.34 8.39
N GLU A 107 -3.72 -4.22 8.39
CA GLU A 107 -5.00 -4.09 7.73
C GLU A 107 -4.82 -4.32 6.22
N PRO A 108 -5.88 -4.73 5.52
CA PRO A 108 -5.75 -5.11 4.12
C PRO A 108 -5.16 -4.02 3.22
N TYR A 109 -5.55 -2.74 3.40
CA TYR A 109 -4.95 -1.62 2.68
C TYR A 109 -3.46 -1.44 2.98
N GLU A 110 -3.01 -1.72 4.21
CA GLU A 110 -1.60 -1.67 4.60
C GLU A 110 -0.83 -2.79 3.89
N ARG A 111 -1.41 -3.98 3.79
CA ARG A 111 -0.81 -5.10 3.05
C ARG A 111 -0.71 -4.78 1.57
N SER A 112 -1.77 -4.26 0.94
CA SER A 112 -1.73 -3.82 -0.47
C SER A 112 -0.64 -2.76 -0.71
N MET A 113 -0.42 -1.85 0.25
CA MET A 113 0.65 -0.84 0.18
C MET A 113 2.08 -1.43 0.28
N VAL A 114 2.28 -2.58 0.93
CA VAL A 114 3.58 -3.29 0.89
C VAL A 114 3.91 -3.70 -0.54
N PHE A 115 2.94 -4.29 -1.24
CA PHE A 115 3.08 -4.69 -2.63
C PHE A 115 3.20 -3.50 -3.59
N TYR A 116 2.51 -2.39 -3.31
CA TYR A 116 2.70 -1.12 -4.01
C TYR A 116 4.17 -0.69 -3.99
N TYR A 117 4.77 -0.50 -2.81
CA TYR A 117 6.16 -0.06 -2.73
C TYR A 117 7.13 -1.08 -3.32
N ARG A 118 6.88 -2.38 -3.12
CA ARG A 118 7.72 -3.43 -3.70
C ARG A 118 7.67 -3.46 -5.22
N GLY A 119 6.49 -3.24 -5.81
CA GLY A 119 6.30 -3.13 -7.25
C GLY A 119 6.96 -1.88 -7.83
N LEU A 120 6.96 -0.75 -7.10
CA LEU A 120 7.70 0.44 -7.50
C LEU A 120 9.22 0.22 -7.55
N LEU A 121 9.77 -0.56 -6.62
CA LEU A 121 11.19 -0.95 -6.66
C LEU A 121 11.51 -1.79 -7.91
N PHE A 122 10.65 -2.74 -8.26
CA PHE A 122 10.80 -3.50 -9.51
C PHE A 122 10.67 -2.63 -10.77
N LEU A 123 9.73 -1.68 -10.80
CA LEU A 123 9.61 -0.71 -11.91
C LEU A 123 10.90 0.09 -12.06
N ARG A 124 11.44 0.59 -10.95
CA ARG A 124 12.71 1.32 -10.93
C ARG A 124 13.86 0.48 -11.49
N GLU A 125 13.90 -0.81 -11.17
CA GLU A 125 14.92 -1.75 -11.62
C GLU A 125 14.73 -2.22 -13.09
N GLY A 126 13.66 -1.79 -13.76
CA GLY A 126 13.34 -2.22 -15.13
C GLY A 126 12.79 -3.65 -15.22
N ASP A 127 12.37 -4.21 -14.08
CA ASP A 127 11.87 -5.57 -13.91
C ASP A 127 10.34 -5.60 -13.93
N TYR A 128 9.78 -5.38 -15.13
CA TYR A 128 8.37 -5.09 -15.29
C TYR A 128 7.45 -6.29 -15.04
N GLY A 129 7.88 -7.50 -15.38
CA GLY A 129 7.11 -8.72 -15.09
C GLY A 129 6.85 -8.86 -13.59
N ASN A 130 7.87 -8.58 -12.79
CA ASN A 130 7.84 -8.71 -11.35
C ASN A 130 7.14 -7.54 -10.68
N ALA A 131 7.29 -6.34 -11.24
CA ALA A 131 6.49 -5.18 -10.86
C ALA A 131 5.00 -5.48 -11.02
N ARG A 132 4.59 -5.95 -12.21
CA ARG A 132 3.19 -6.31 -12.49
C ARG A 132 2.70 -7.40 -11.52
N ALA A 133 3.52 -8.43 -11.27
CA ALA A 133 3.17 -9.50 -10.34
C ALA A 133 2.95 -8.97 -8.91
N ALA A 134 3.81 -8.08 -8.43
CA ALA A 134 3.67 -7.45 -7.13
C ALA A 134 2.36 -6.66 -7.04
N PHE A 135 2.07 -5.80 -8.03
CA PHE A 135 0.83 -5.00 -8.02
C PHE A 135 -0.44 -5.86 -8.02
N MET A 136 -0.47 -6.92 -8.83
CA MET A 136 -1.60 -7.87 -8.84
C MET A 136 -1.72 -8.63 -7.50
N SER A 137 -0.60 -8.98 -6.87
CA SER A 137 -0.60 -9.64 -5.56
C SER A 137 -1.11 -8.71 -4.45
N GLY A 138 -0.86 -7.41 -4.59
CA GLY A 138 -1.44 -6.38 -3.71
C GLY A 138 -2.97 -6.36 -3.77
N LEU A 139 -3.57 -6.49 -4.95
CA LEU A 139 -5.03 -6.57 -5.11
C LEU A 139 -5.63 -7.83 -4.45
N LEU A 140 -4.85 -8.91 -4.31
CA LEU A 140 -5.29 -10.16 -3.69
C LEU A 140 -5.23 -10.14 -2.17
N GLN A 141 -4.47 -9.24 -1.53
CA GLN A 141 -4.36 -9.15 -0.05
C GLN A 141 -5.72 -8.94 0.63
N ASP A 142 -6.64 -8.42 -0.15
CA ASP A 142 -7.99 -8.08 0.21
C ASP A 142 -8.96 -9.26 0.17
N ALA A 143 -8.70 -10.24 -0.69
CA ALA A 143 -9.50 -11.45 -0.85
C ALA A 143 -9.26 -12.47 0.27
N PHE A 144 -8.11 -12.39 0.94
CA PHE A 144 -7.71 -13.32 1.98
C PHE A 144 -8.25 -12.98 3.39
N ALA A 145 -8.99 -11.88 3.54
CA ALA A 145 -9.27 -11.28 4.86
C ALA A 145 -10.56 -11.74 5.56
N GLU A 146 -11.69 -12.03 4.88
CA GLU A 146 -12.89 -12.72 5.42
C GLU A 146 -14.05 -12.81 4.40
N GLU A 147 -15.11 -13.56 4.78
CA GLU A 147 -16.15 -14.27 4.01
C GLU A 147 -17.05 -13.50 3.01
N GLU A 148 -16.98 -12.18 2.90
CA GLU A 148 -17.79 -11.42 1.94
C GLU A 148 -16.94 -10.63 0.95
N GLN A 149 -17.18 -10.93 -0.33
CA GLN A 149 -16.47 -10.44 -1.51
C GLN A 149 -16.63 -8.92 -1.69
N HIS A 150 -15.79 -8.15 -1.01
CA HIS A 150 -15.49 -6.77 -1.37
C HIS A 150 -13.99 -6.66 -1.64
N ALA A 151 -13.59 -7.00 -2.87
CA ALA A 151 -12.26 -6.71 -3.37
C ALA A 151 -12.04 -5.19 -3.27
N THR A 152 -10.90 -4.72 -2.77
CA THR A 152 -10.66 -3.28 -2.76
C THR A 152 -10.20 -2.83 -4.14
N ASP A 153 -10.71 -1.66 -4.50
CA ASP A 153 -10.53 -1.05 -5.79
C ASP A 153 -9.28 -0.14 -5.79
N PHE A 154 -8.10 -0.71 -5.49
CA PHE A 154 -6.83 0.03 -5.60
C PHE A 154 -6.55 0.32 -7.09
N ALA A 155 -7.13 1.41 -7.59
CA ALA A 155 -6.98 1.86 -8.97
C ALA A 155 -5.51 2.11 -9.33
N SER A 156 -4.71 2.52 -8.34
CA SER A 156 -3.26 2.70 -8.50
C SER A 156 -2.54 1.40 -8.88
N LEU A 157 -2.82 0.28 -8.20
CA LEU A 157 -2.20 -1.01 -8.49
C LEU A 157 -2.55 -1.51 -9.90
N ILE A 158 -3.81 -1.34 -10.32
CA ILE A 158 -4.27 -1.75 -11.65
C ILE A 158 -3.59 -0.90 -12.74
N PHE A 159 -3.53 0.42 -12.54
CA PHE A 159 -2.83 1.30 -13.47
C PHE A 159 -1.34 0.93 -13.59
N LEU A 160 -0.67 0.70 -12.46
CA LEU A 160 0.75 0.36 -12.42
C LEU A 160 1.04 -1.02 -13.03
N ALA A 161 0.11 -1.99 -12.88
CA ALA A 161 0.17 -3.26 -13.59
C ALA A 161 0.07 -3.08 -15.12
N GLY A 162 -0.83 -2.20 -15.58
CA GLY A 162 -0.94 -1.83 -16.98
C GLY A 162 0.31 -1.13 -17.52
N TRP A 163 0.88 -0.21 -16.73
CA TRP A 163 2.14 0.47 -17.05
C TRP A 163 3.30 -0.52 -17.15
N ALA A 164 3.45 -1.42 -16.18
CA ALA A 164 4.47 -2.47 -16.21
C ALA A 164 4.30 -3.38 -17.44
N ALA A 165 3.08 -3.86 -17.72
CA ALA A 165 2.81 -4.67 -18.91
C ALA A 165 3.15 -3.94 -20.22
N ARG A 166 2.90 -2.63 -20.28
CA ARG A 166 3.26 -1.81 -21.43
C ARG A 166 4.78 -1.76 -21.62
N LEU A 167 5.54 -1.45 -20.56
CA LEU A 167 7.00 -1.39 -20.63
C LEU A 167 7.65 -2.76 -20.94
N ASP A 168 6.96 -3.85 -20.57
CA ASP A 168 7.33 -5.23 -20.93
C ASP A 168 7.02 -5.60 -22.39
N GLY A 169 6.42 -4.68 -23.17
CA GLY A 169 6.03 -4.91 -24.56
C GLY A 169 4.72 -5.69 -24.73
N ASN A 170 4.00 -5.98 -23.64
CA ASN A 170 2.72 -6.70 -23.68
C ASN A 170 1.53 -5.72 -23.80
N GLY A 171 1.37 -5.14 -24.99
CA GLY A 171 0.33 -4.13 -25.25
C GLY A 171 -1.11 -4.64 -25.10
N SER A 172 -1.37 -5.94 -25.31
CA SER A 172 -2.70 -6.52 -25.10
C SER A 172 -3.07 -6.54 -23.61
N LEU A 173 -2.15 -7.03 -22.78
CA LEU A 173 -2.35 -7.07 -21.32
C LEU A 173 -2.42 -5.66 -20.72
N ALA A 174 -1.58 -4.73 -21.20
CA ALA A 174 -1.64 -3.33 -20.79
C ALA A 174 -3.03 -2.72 -21.05
N LYS A 175 -3.61 -2.94 -22.24
CA LYS A 175 -4.97 -2.47 -22.59
C LYS A 175 -6.04 -3.05 -21.67
N GLN A 176 -5.91 -4.33 -21.28
CA GLN A 176 -6.86 -4.96 -20.35
C GLN A 176 -6.82 -4.28 -18.98
N HIS A 177 -5.62 -4.10 -18.40
CA HIS A 177 -5.47 -3.40 -17.12
C HIS A 177 -5.93 -1.94 -17.20
N PHE A 178 -5.61 -1.22 -18.27
CA PHE A 178 -6.08 0.16 -18.43
C PHE A 178 -7.60 0.27 -18.61
N ALA A 179 -8.25 -0.71 -19.25
CA ALA A 179 -9.71 -0.77 -19.32
C ALA A 179 -10.33 -1.03 -17.94
N GLU A 180 -9.73 -1.90 -17.12
CA GLU A 180 -10.15 -2.14 -15.74
C GLU A 180 -9.96 -0.89 -14.87
N TYR A 181 -8.80 -0.24 -14.95
CA TYR A 181 -8.53 1.04 -14.30
C TYR A 181 -9.60 2.09 -14.64
N ARG A 182 -9.99 2.21 -15.92
CA ARG A 182 -11.03 3.14 -16.36
C ARG A 182 -12.42 2.84 -15.81
N ARG A 183 -12.71 1.59 -15.38
CA ARG A 183 -13.96 1.29 -14.68
C ARG A 183 -13.99 1.92 -13.29
N LEU A 184 -12.85 1.93 -12.60
CA LEU A 184 -12.71 2.53 -11.25
C LEU A 184 -12.48 4.04 -11.30
N ARG A 185 -11.86 4.53 -12.38
CA ARG A 185 -11.55 5.94 -12.63
C ARG A 185 -11.97 6.32 -14.06
N PRO A 186 -13.27 6.52 -14.33
CA PRO A 186 -13.76 6.86 -15.67
C PRO A 186 -13.09 8.09 -16.29
N ASN A 187 -12.70 9.06 -15.45
CA ASN A 187 -12.04 10.30 -15.86
C ASN A 187 -10.51 10.29 -15.66
N GLY A 188 -9.92 9.16 -15.25
CA GLY A 188 -8.49 9.06 -15.00
C GLY A 188 -7.64 9.09 -16.27
N PRO A 189 -6.44 9.69 -16.27
CA PRO A 189 -5.61 9.75 -17.47
C PRO A 189 -5.14 8.35 -17.88
N LEU A 190 -4.96 8.16 -19.19
CA LEU A 190 -4.20 7.03 -19.71
C LEU A 190 -2.86 7.54 -20.24
N PRO A 191 -1.83 6.70 -20.23
CA PRO A 191 -0.55 7.08 -20.83
C PRO A 191 -0.65 7.31 -22.34
N ASP A 192 0.02 8.35 -22.85
CA ASP A 192 0.14 8.60 -24.30
C ASP A 192 1.12 7.60 -24.94
N ASP A 193 1.02 7.36 -26.25
CA ASP A 193 1.79 6.33 -26.96
C ASP A 193 3.32 6.54 -26.91
N ASP A 194 3.79 7.77 -26.73
CA ASP A 194 5.21 8.12 -26.58
C ASP A 194 5.68 8.32 -25.13
N ASP A 195 4.77 8.18 -24.15
CA ASP A 195 5.14 8.21 -22.73
C ASP A 195 6.01 7.01 -22.36
N ASN A 196 7.15 7.30 -21.76
CA ASN A 196 8.11 6.31 -21.24
C ASN A 196 8.56 6.63 -19.81
N THR A 197 8.06 7.70 -19.21
CA THR A 197 8.43 8.14 -17.86
C THR A 197 7.22 8.20 -16.95
N LEU A 198 7.29 7.49 -15.83
CA LEU A 198 6.29 7.52 -14.76
C LEU A 198 6.73 8.48 -13.65
N VAL A 199 5.87 9.42 -13.28
CA VAL A 199 6.10 10.34 -12.18
C VAL A 199 5.01 10.13 -11.13
N ILE A 200 5.43 9.81 -9.90
CA ILE A 200 4.54 9.62 -8.76
C ILE A 200 4.83 10.69 -7.70
N ALA A 201 3.77 11.23 -7.10
CA ALA A 201 3.86 12.05 -5.92
C ALA A 201 2.96 11.52 -4.79
N GLU A 202 3.48 11.48 -3.57
CA GLU A 202 2.71 11.17 -2.37
C GLU A 202 2.43 12.44 -1.56
N THR A 203 1.20 12.59 -1.06
CA THR A 203 0.81 13.72 -0.20
C THR A 203 0.12 13.29 1.09
N GLY A 204 0.14 14.16 2.09
CA GLY A 204 -0.50 13.96 3.39
C GLY A 204 0.14 12.88 4.27
N SER A 205 -0.64 12.39 5.23
CA SER A 205 -0.22 11.46 6.28
C SER A 205 -1.18 10.28 6.43
N ALA A 206 -0.65 9.17 6.95
CA ALA A 206 -1.36 7.90 7.02
C ALA A 206 -2.76 8.00 7.67
N PRO A 207 -3.72 7.19 7.22
CA PRO A 207 -4.98 6.98 7.92
C PRO A 207 -4.73 6.55 9.37
N ARG A 208 -5.40 7.22 10.31
CA ARG A 208 -5.28 6.91 11.73
C ARG A 208 -6.32 5.88 12.14
N LYS A 209 -5.83 4.87 12.85
CA LYS A 209 -6.64 3.82 13.44
C LYS A 209 -6.91 4.12 14.92
N LEU A 210 -8.18 4.25 15.31
CA LEU A 210 -8.59 4.63 16.66
C LEU A 210 -9.58 3.62 17.24
N ALA A 211 -9.59 3.51 18.57
CA ALA A 211 -10.58 2.73 19.29
C ALA A 211 -11.70 3.64 19.83
N ASP A 212 -12.95 3.27 19.61
CA ASP A 212 -14.16 4.01 19.96
C ASP A 212 -15.16 3.14 20.74
N GLY A 213 -16.22 3.76 21.26
CA GLY A 213 -17.29 3.12 22.04
C GLY A 213 -16.91 2.81 23.49
N VAL A 214 -17.92 2.50 24.32
CA VAL A 214 -17.71 2.14 25.73
C VAL A 214 -16.90 0.84 25.80
N GLY A 215 -15.70 0.92 26.38
CA GLY A 215 -14.76 -0.20 26.45
C GLY A 215 -13.75 -0.30 25.30
N HIS A 216 -13.81 0.60 24.30
CA HIS A 216 -12.85 0.69 23.19
C HIS A 216 -12.76 -0.59 22.32
N TYR A 217 -13.91 -1.24 22.09
CA TYR A 217 -14.03 -2.44 21.27
C TYR A 217 -14.36 -2.13 19.80
N GLN A 218 -14.73 -0.89 19.48
CA GLN A 218 -15.03 -0.49 18.11
C GLN A 218 -13.79 0.13 17.46
N LEU A 219 -13.58 -0.20 16.20
CA LEU A 219 -12.50 0.34 15.40
C LEU A 219 -13.01 1.46 14.49
N VAL A 220 -12.31 2.59 14.50
CA VAL A 220 -12.69 3.77 13.73
C VAL A 220 -11.49 4.35 13.02
N TYR A 221 -11.67 4.69 11.74
CA TYR A 221 -10.66 5.37 10.93
C TYR A 221 -10.90 6.88 10.91
N ARG A 222 -9.80 7.63 10.93
CA ARG A 222 -9.78 9.08 10.72
C ARG A 222 -8.66 9.42 9.75
N ARG A 223 -8.88 10.42 8.90
CA ARG A 223 -7.83 10.96 8.05
C ARG A 223 -6.65 11.46 8.92
N GLY A 224 -5.46 11.53 8.31
CA GLY A 224 -4.26 12.08 8.94
C GLY A 224 -4.49 13.48 9.54
N ARG A 225 -3.61 13.90 10.45
CA ARG A 225 -3.65 15.28 10.99
C ARG A 225 -2.84 16.20 10.09
N GLU A 226 -3.20 17.48 10.13
CA GLU A 226 -2.39 18.58 9.58
C GLU A 226 -2.02 18.38 8.10
N ILE A 227 -2.92 17.78 7.32
CA ILE A 227 -2.72 17.58 5.88
C ILE A 227 -2.92 18.93 5.17
N GLN A 228 -1.80 19.57 4.85
CA GLN A 228 -1.78 20.78 4.04
C GLN A 228 -1.67 20.47 2.55
N THR A 229 -0.92 19.42 2.18
CA THR A 229 -0.70 19.02 0.78
C THR A 229 -1.76 18.01 0.32
N GLN A 230 -2.52 18.36 -0.72
CA GLN A 230 -3.59 17.54 -1.31
C GLN A 230 -3.48 17.39 -2.83
N GLY A 231 -2.45 17.97 -3.43
CA GLY A 231 -2.16 17.81 -4.85
C GLY A 231 -0.68 18.00 -5.15
N ALA A 232 -0.30 17.68 -6.38
CA ALA A 232 1.06 17.84 -6.86
C ALA A 232 1.05 18.31 -8.32
N ARG A 233 1.98 19.18 -8.67
CA ARG A 233 2.17 19.70 -10.02
C ARG A 233 3.63 19.54 -10.43
N LEU A 234 3.83 18.84 -11.55
CA LEU A 234 5.10 18.78 -12.24
C LEU A 234 5.32 20.10 -12.96
N GLU A 235 6.43 20.76 -12.65
CA GLU A 235 6.89 21.98 -13.30
C GLU A 235 8.29 21.77 -13.89
N THR A 236 8.37 21.81 -15.21
CA THR A 236 9.60 21.77 -15.99
C THR A 236 9.63 22.96 -16.94
N ALA A 237 10.73 23.17 -17.67
CA ALA A 237 10.80 24.23 -18.68
C ALA A 237 9.77 24.04 -19.81
N ALA A 238 9.32 22.80 -20.05
CA ALA A 238 8.43 22.44 -21.15
C ALA A 238 7.03 22.00 -20.68
N VAL A 239 6.89 21.53 -19.43
CA VAL A 239 5.64 20.92 -18.92
C VAL A 239 5.21 21.58 -17.62
N SER A 240 3.95 22.00 -17.56
CA SER A 240 3.26 22.33 -16.31
C SER A 240 2.00 21.48 -16.23
N GLN A 241 2.05 20.41 -15.43
CA GLN A 241 1.01 19.39 -15.41
C GLN A 241 0.69 18.98 -13.98
N SER A 242 -0.59 19.09 -13.60
CA SER A 242 -1.07 18.53 -12.35
C SER A 242 -1.07 17.01 -12.44
N LEU A 243 -0.58 16.35 -11.39
CA LEU A 243 -0.67 14.89 -11.27
C LEU A 243 -2.10 14.51 -10.90
N PHE A 244 -2.57 13.39 -11.43
CA PHE A 244 -3.91 12.87 -11.15
C PHE A 244 -3.92 12.13 -9.80
N PRO A 245 -4.83 12.47 -8.86
CA PRO A 245 -4.98 11.77 -7.59
C PRO A 245 -5.60 10.39 -7.83
N ILE A 246 -4.75 9.40 -8.08
CA ILE A 246 -5.20 8.07 -8.47
C ILE A 246 -5.77 7.28 -7.29
N GLU A 247 -5.20 7.48 -6.09
CA GLU A 247 -5.57 6.75 -4.89
C GLU A 247 -5.80 7.65 -3.69
N ASP A 248 -6.85 7.34 -2.93
CA ASP A 248 -7.10 7.88 -1.59
C ASP A 248 -6.96 6.73 -0.58
N VAL A 249 -5.82 6.67 0.11
CA VAL A 249 -5.47 5.58 1.02
C VAL A 249 -6.40 5.61 2.25
N PHE A 250 -6.90 6.78 2.65
CA PHE A 250 -7.90 6.90 3.71
C PHE A 250 -9.24 6.30 3.30
N PHE A 251 -9.68 6.51 2.06
CA PHE A 251 -10.87 5.85 1.51
C PHE A 251 -10.72 4.33 1.56
N GLN A 252 -9.56 3.79 1.12
CA GLN A 252 -9.29 2.36 1.18
C GLN A 252 -9.32 1.81 2.63
N ALA A 253 -8.81 2.59 3.59
CA ALA A 253 -8.84 2.22 5.01
C ALA A 253 -10.26 2.25 5.62
N SER A 254 -11.15 3.13 5.14
CA SER A 254 -12.44 3.44 5.79
C SER A 254 -13.67 2.75 5.19
N THR A 255 -13.53 2.01 4.07
CA THR A 255 -14.68 1.45 3.32
C THR A 255 -14.86 -0.07 3.45
N ARG A 256 -14.04 -0.78 4.23
CA ARG A 256 -14.15 -2.24 4.38
C ARG A 256 -15.13 -2.70 5.49
N GLY A 257 -15.90 -3.76 5.17
CA GLY A 257 -16.63 -4.60 6.12
C GLY A 257 -18.00 -4.08 6.60
N GLY A 258 -18.75 -3.36 5.75
CA GLY A 258 -20.04 -2.75 6.15
C GLY A 258 -19.92 -1.65 7.21
N ARG A 259 -18.68 -1.29 7.58
CA ARG A 259 -18.35 -0.18 8.47
C ARG A 259 -18.28 1.10 7.66
N THR A 260 -19.40 1.49 7.06
CA THR A 260 -19.58 2.90 6.71
C THR A 260 -19.42 3.64 8.03
N VAL A 261 -18.28 4.30 8.25
CA VAL A 261 -18.20 5.30 9.30
C VAL A 261 -19.17 6.39 8.87
N ASP A 262 -20.40 6.30 9.37
CA ASP A 262 -21.43 7.34 9.28
C ASP A 262 -20.91 8.58 9.99
N ARG A 263 -20.08 9.31 9.24
CA ARG A 263 -19.65 10.70 9.33
C ARG A 263 -18.46 10.88 8.37
N ILE A 264 -18.69 10.65 7.09
CA ILE A 264 -18.15 11.58 6.10
C ILE A 264 -18.86 12.89 6.43
N ILE A 265 -18.20 13.75 7.21
CA ILE A 265 -18.70 15.08 7.52
C ILE A 265 -18.94 15.75 6.18
N GLU A 266 -20.22 15.98 5.89
CA GLU A 266 -20.70 16.89 4.85
C GLU A 266 -19.99 18.23 5.03
N GLY A 267 -18.92 18.45 4.26
CA GLY A 267 -18.15 19.67 4.36
C GLY A 267 -16.77 19.51 3.74
N LYS A 268 -16.65 19.98 2.49
CA LYS A 268 -15.42 20.10 1.68
C LYS A 268 -15.07 18.93 0.76
N VAL A 269 -16.07 18.34 0.12
CA VAL A 269 -15.89 17.75 -1.21
C VAL A 269 -16.66 18.64 -2.18
N GLN A 270 -16.00 19.66 -2.73
CA GLN A 270 -16.44 20.25 -4.01
C GLN A 270 -15.95 19.34 -5.14
N PHE A 271 -16.44 18.10 -5.19
CA PHE A 271 -16.55 17.39 -6.46
C PHE A 271 -17.99 17.58 -6.92
N LYS A 272 -18.12 18.25 -8.06
CA LYS A 272 -19.40 18.54 -8.71
C LYS A 272 -20.30 17.31 -8.73
N LYS A 273 -21.54 17.51 -8.26
CA LYS A 273 -22.69 16.64 -8.47
C LYS A 273 -22.85 16.29 -9.95
N SER A 274 -23.08 15.01 -10.23
CA SER A 274 -24.25 14.52 -10.96
C SER A 274 -24.42 13.02 -10.69
N ALA A 275 -25.24 12.69 -9.69
CA ALA A 275 -26.09 11.48 -9.68
C ALA A 275 -27.23 11.70 -10.71
N GLU A 276 -27.91 10.73 -11.31
CA GLU A 276 -28.51 9.51 -10.75
C GLU A 276 -29.24 8.70 -11.87
N ALA A 277 -29.59 7.44 -11.57
CA ALA A 277 -30.44 6.46 -12.31
C ALA A 277 -29.74 5.70 -13.47
N THR A 278 -29.65 4.36 -13.49
CA THR A 278 -30.69 3.31 -13.36
C THR A 278 -29.97 1.99 -12.98
N GLY A 279 -30.36 1.18 -12.00
CA GLY A 279 -31.59 0.40 -11.90
C GLY A 279 -31.43 -0.98 -12.56
N ASP A 280 -31.27 -2.04 -11.75
CA ASP A 280 -31.38 -3.49 -11.99
C ASP A 280 -31.09 -4.11 -13.38
N ALA A 281 -30.07 -4.98 -13.42
CA ALA A 281 -30.03 -6.23 -14.22
C ALA A 281 -29.03 -7.20 -13.56
N LEU A 282 -29.50 -8.06 -12.65
CA LEU A 282 -29.83 -9.48 -12.87
C LEU A 282 -28.67 -10.37 -13.32
N THR A 283 -28.32 -11.28 -12.41
CA THR A 283 -27.88 -12.67 -12.61
C THR A 283 -27.93 -13.20 -14.04
N SER A 284 -26.77 -13.34 -14.67
CA SER A 284 -26.29 -14.55 -15.34
C SER A 284 -25.00 -14.22 -16.08
N VAL A 285 -23.96 -14.98 -15.78
CA VAL A 285 -22.93 -15.54 -16.69
C VAL A 285 -21.81 -16.01 -15.77
N SER A 286 -22.07 -17.17 -15.17
CA SER A 286 -21.03 -18.16 -14.99
C SER A 286 -20.61 -18.58 -16.40
N ASP A 287 -19.37 -18.25 -16.79
CA ASP A 287 -18.56 -19.04 -17.71
C ASP A 287 -17.14 -18.44 -17.77
N SER A 288 -16.31 -18.88 -16.82
CA SER A 288 -15.03 -19.54 -17.11
C SER A 288 -14.30 -19.11 -18.38
N SER A 289 -13.45 -18.06 -18.32
CA SER A 289 -12.30 -17.94 -19.23
C SER A 289 -11.12 -17.09 -18.74
N VAL A 290 -11.24 -16.34 -17.64
CA VAL A 290 -10.10 -15.56 -17.09
C VAL A 290 -9.23 -16.38 -16.11
N LEU A 291 -9.74 -17.50 -15.59
CA LEU A 291 -8.99 -18.37 -14.66
C LEU A 291 -8.19 -19.50 -15.36
N ALA A 292 -8.36 -19.70 -16.67
CA ALA A 292 -7.73 -20.81 -17.41
C ALA A 292 -6.35 -20.48 -18.01
N GLY A 293 -5.88 -19.24 -17.89
CA GLY A 293 -4.58 -18.80 -18.42
C GLY A 293 -3.38 -19.00 -17.49
N LEU A 294 -3.59 -19.47 -16.25
CA LEU A 294 -2.55 -19.53 -15.22
C LEU A 294 -1.98 -20.94 -14.97
N SER A 295 -2.29 -21.93 -15.81
CA SER A 295 -1.92 -23.35 -15.56
C SER A 295 -1.09 -24.05 -16.64
N THR A 296 -0.41 -23.35 -17.55
CA THR A 296 0.36 -24.00 -18.65
C THR A 296 1.85 -23.66 -18.75
N SER A 297 2.54 -23.40 -17.64
CA SER A 297 4.02 -23.39 -17.63
C SER A 297 4.63 -24.17 -16.45
N ALA A 298 4.13 -25.39 -16.21
CA ALA A 298 4.86 -26.39 -15.43
C ALA A 298 5.61 -27.33 -16.40
N GLY A 299 6.85 -26.98 -16.76
CA GLY A 299 7.72 -27.86 -17.53
C GLY A 299 8.99 -27.19 -18.05
N GLY A 300 10.07 -27.25 -17.29
CA GLY A 300 11.44 -27.12 -17.83
C GLY A 300 12.37 -26.14 -17.14
N ALA A 301 13.32 -26.69 -16.37
CA ALA A 301 14.69 -26.22 -16.10
C ALA A 301 14.92 -24.81 -15.51
N VAL A 302 15.16 -24.81 -14.19
CA VAL A 302 16.17 -24.04 -13.44
C VAL A 302 16.72 -22.76 -14.09
N ALA A 303 16.21 -21.62 -13.63
CA ALA A 303 17.00 -20.42 -13.41
C ALA A 303 16.65 -19.87 -12.02
N ALA A 304 17.66 -19.69 -11.18
CA ALA A 304 17.52 -19.17 -9.83
C ALA A 304 17.07 -17.70 -9.85
N GLY A 305 16.10 -17.38 -9.01
CA GLY A 305 15.63 -16.01 -8.79
C GLY A 305 14.11 -16.03 -8.72
N PHE A 306 13.60 -15.85 -7.50
CA PHE A 306 12.23 -15.47 -7.11
C PHE A 306 11.26 -15.38 -8.29
N HIS A 307 10.24 -16.27 -8.34
CA HIS A 307 8.87 -16.05 -8.86
C HIS A 307 8.21 -17.41 -9.08
N THR A 308 7.84 -18.07 -7.98
CA THR A 308 6.75 -19.04 -8.01
C THR A 308 5.53 -18.33 -7.47
N ILE A 309 4.80 -17.65 -8.36
CA ILE A 309 3.45 -17.15 -8.06
C ILE A 309 2.55 -18.38 -7.97
N THR A 310 2.36 -18.90 -6.76
CA THR A 310 1.28 -19.85 -6.50
C THR A 310 -0.02 -19.08 -6.51
N ALA A 311 -0.79 -19.19 -7.60
CA ALA A 311 -2.15 -18.68 -7.66
C ALA A 311 -3.02 -19.47 -6.67
N ILE A 312 -3.33 -18.86 -5.52
CA ILE A 312 -4.15 -19.45 -4.46
C ILE A 312 -5.61 -19.05 -4.73
N GLY A 313 -6.46 -20.02 -5.05
CA GLY A 313 -7.92 -19.84 -5.09
C GLY A 313 -8.52 -20.38 -3.79
N VAL A 314 -9.27 -19.56 -3.05
CA VAL A 314 -9.92 -19.99 -1.79
C VAL A 314 -11.44 -20.05 -1.96
N ALA A 315 -12.01 -21.21 -1.65
CA ALA A 315 -13.41 -21.35 -1.29
C ALA A 315 -13.55 -21.14 0.24
N ALA A 316 -14.40 -20.21 0.67
CA ALA A 316 -14.62 -19.90 2.08
C ALA A 316 -15.93 -20.53 2.59
N GLN A 317 -15.87 -21.23 3.73
CA GLN A 317 -17.02 -21.56 4.56
C GLN A 317 -16.80 -21.00 5.96
N GLY A 318 -17.87 -20.43 6.51
CA GLY A 318 -17.76 -19.46 7.58
C GLY A 318 -18.11 -19.90 8.99
N LEU A 319 -17.39 -19.32 9.95
CA LEU A 319 -17.67 -19.40 11.39
C LEU A 319 -17.34 -18.06 12.06
N SER A 320 -18.36 -17.26 12.32
CA SER A 320 -18.20 -16.04 13.12
C SER A 320 -18.07 -16.36 14.62
N ALA A 321 -16.92 -16.04 15.21
CA ALA A 321 -16.76 -16.01 16.66
C ALA A 321 -16.73 -14.55 17.13
N ARG A 322 -17.78 -14.11 17.82
CA ARG A 322 -17.82 -12.82 18.53
C ARG A 322 -16.87 -12.87 19.75
N SER A 323 -15.60 -12.52 19.57
CA SER A 323 -14.68 -12.25 20.68
C SER A 323 -14.84 -10.79 21.16
N ARG A 324 -14.91 -10.59 22.49
CA ARG A 324 -15.00 -9.26 23.14
C ARG A 324 -13.60 -8.69 23.34
N THR A 325 -12.93 -8.34 22.26
CA THR A 325 -11.50 -8.05 22.30
C THR A 325 -11.24 -6.62 21.86
N ARG A 326 -10.38 -5.94 22.61
CA ARG A 326 -10.14 -4.50 22.46
C ARG A 326 -9.57 -4.26 21.07
N ALA A 327 -10.05 -3.20 20.41
CA ALA A 327 -9.64 -2.89 19.05
C ALA A 327 -8.12 -2.63 18.98
N ASP A 328 -7.42 -3.33 18.07
CA ASP A 328 -6.00 -3.08 17.81
C ASP A 328 -5.85 -1.74 17.09
N THR A 329 -5.24 -0.76 17.75
CA THR A 329 -5.04 0.60 17.21
C THR A 329 -3.64 0.81 16.62
N ARG A 330 -2.81 -0.23 16.49
CA ARG A 330 -1.55 -0.13 15.75
C ARG A 330 -1.85 0.09 14.27
N TYR A 331 -1.03 0.90 13.59
CA TYR A 331 -1.15 1.19 12.16
C TYR A 331 0.20 1.67 11.61
N TRP A 332 0.39 1.54 10.31
CA TRP A 332 1.55 1.97 9.54
C TRP A 332 1.51 3.48 9.30
N ARG A 333 2.34 4.22 10.04
CA ARG A 333 2.29 5.69 10.12
C ARG A 333 2.95 6.38 8.94
N ARG A 334 3.85 5.69 8.23
CA ARG A 334 4.56 6.21 7.06
C ARG A 334 3.78 6.09 5.75
N LEU A 335 2.53 5.62 5.75
CA LEU A 335 1.70 5.68 4.56
C LEU A 335 1.35 7.13 4.16
N PRO A 336 1.10 7.39 2.87
CA PRO A 336 0.53 8.66 2.44
C PRO A 336 -0.97 8.71 2.72
N ASP A 337 -1.55 9.90 2.55
CA ASP A 337 -2.99 10.06 2.46
C ASP A 337 -3.48 9.83 1.02
N GLN A 338 -2.75 10.39 0.05
CA GLN A 338 -3.06 10.29 -1.37
C GLN A 338 -1.83 9.95 -2.21
N ILE A 339 -2.08 9.22 -3.30
CA ILE A 339 -1.11 8.91 -4.34
C ILE A 339 -1.54 9.63 -5.61
N HIS A 340 -0.62 10.39 -6.18
CA HIS A 340 -0.81 11.13 -7.42
C HIS A 340 0.14 10.58 -8.48
N LEU A 341 -0.30 10.52 -9.74
CA LEU A 341 0.57 10.12 -10.84
C LEU A 341 0.37 10.93 -12.11
N THR A 342 1.40 10.92 -12.94
CA THR A 342 1.33 11.27 -14.36
C THR A 342 2.33 10.43 -15.14
N THR A 343 2.09 10.28 -16.42
CA THR A 343 3.07 9.79 -17.38
C THR A 343 3.42 10.90 -18.35
N VAL A 344 4.67 10.86 -18.83
CA VAL A 344 5.24 11.84 -19.75
C VAL A 344 6.32 11.17 -20.60
N ARG A 345 6.65 11.78 -21.75
CA ARG A 345 7.91 11.49 -22.44
C ARG A 345 9.10 11.93 -21.58
N SER A 346 10.22 11.22 -21.67
CA SER A 346 11.43 11.46 -20.88
C SER A 346 12.08 12.81 -21.12
N ASP A 347 12.05 13.32 -22.36
CA ASP A 347 12.73 14.57 -22.72
C ASP A 347 12.29 15.77 -21.86
N PRO A 348 10.98 15.98 -21.59
CA PRO A 348 10.54 17.08 -20.76
C PRO A 348 10.85 16.94 -19.26
N VAL A 349 11.27 15.77 -18.75
CA VAL A 349 11.58 15.58 -17.32
C VAL A 349 13.03 15.17 -17.12
N SER A 350 13.84 16.14 -16.69
CA SER A 350 15.24 15.93 -16.32
C SER A 350 15.43 16.01 -14.81
N ASN A 351 16.58 15.49 -14.35
CA ASN A 351 17.07 15.79 -13.01
C ASN A 351 17.11 17.31 -12.79
N GLY A 352 16.55 17.78 -11.68
CA GLY A 352 16.40 19.21 -11.41
C GLY A 352 15.02 19.79 -11.73
N SER A 353 14.13 19.03 -12.37
CA SER A 353 12.72 19.41 -12.52
C SER A 353 12.05 19.61 -11.16
N ARG A 354 11.01 20.43 -11.09
CA ARG A 354 10.36 20.81 -9.83
C ARG A 354 9.03 20.09 -9.69
N MET A 355 8.80 19.52 -8.50
CA MET A 355 7.45 19.19 -8.05
C MET A 355 7.00 20.28 -7.08
N VAL A 356 5.84 20.88 -7.33
CA VAL A 356 5.21 21.81 -6.41
C VAL A 356 3.97 21.16 -5.83
N PHE A 357 3.84 21.18 -4.51
CA PHE A 357 2.65 20.66 -3.85
C PHE A 357 1.54 21.71 -3.77
N LEU A 358 0.31 21.23 -3.82
CA LEU A 358 -0.91 22.05 -3.83
C LEU A 358 -1.69 21.84 -2.54
N ASP A 359 -2.36 22.87 -2.06
CA ASP A 359 -3.31 22.78 -0.96
C ASP A 359 -4.69 22.25 -1.39
N ALA A 360 -5.62 22.21 -0.44
CA ALA A 360 -7.00 21.75 -0.66
C ALA A 360 -7.78 22.58 -1.70
N ASP A 361 -7.42 23.85 -1.88
CA ASP A 361 -8.04 24.77 -2.83
C ASP A 361 -7.31 24.76 -4.20
N GLY A 362 -6.25 23.94 -4.32
CA GLY A 362 -5.42 23.84 -5.52
C GLY A 362 -4.38 24.96 -5.66
N ALA A 363 -4.18 25.76 -4.60
CA ALA A 363 -3.18 26.82 -4.58
C ALA A 363 -1.78 26.24 -4.34
N LEU A 364 -0.77 26.90 -4.92
CA LEU A 364 0.63 26.47 -4.80
C LEU A 364 1.15 26.72 -3.38
N MET A 365 1.70 25.67 -2.77
CA MET A 365 2.44 25.80 -1.53
C MET A 365 3.90 26.14 -1.83
N VAL A 366 4.22 27.44 -1.81
CA VAL A 366 5.53 27.98 -2.23
C VAL A 366 6.69 27.39 -1.43
N ASP A 367 6.47 27.04 -0.17
CA ASP A 367 7.47 26.43 0.71
C ASP A 367 7.53 24.89 0.59
N SER A 368 6.68 24.28 -0.23
CA SER A 368 6.61 22.83 -0.48
C SER A 368 6.99 22.53 -1.93
N VAL A 369 8.28 22.65 -2.22
CA VAL A 369 8.88 22.33 -3.51
C VAL A 369 9.90 21.20 -3.33
N ALA A 370 9.78 20.15 -4.14
CA ALA A 370 10.74 19.06 -4.20
C ALA A 370 11.46 19.05 -5.55
N THR A 371 12.76 18.79 -5.54
CA THR A 371 13.52 18.51 -6.76
C THR A 371 13.27 17.06 -7.18
N ILE A 372 12.92 16.88 -8.44
CA ILE A 372 12.71 15.55 -9.03
C ILE A 372 14.06 14.97 -9.45
N ALA A 373 14.31 13.74 -9.00
CA ALA A 373 15.36 12.87 -9.51
C ALA A 373 14.72 11.75 -10.32
N VAL A 374 15.01 11.71 -11.62
CA VAL A 374 14.53 10.66 -12.53
C VAL A 374 15.59 9.57 -12.60
N HIS A 375 15.17 8.33 -12.37
CA HIS A 375 15.99 7.17 -12.62
C HIS A 375 15.61 6.52 -13.94
N TYR A 376 16.62 6.18 -14.73
CA TYR A 376 16.46 5.49 -16.00
C TYR A 376 17.02 4.08 -15.90
N ASP A 377 16.23 3.09 -16.27
CA ASP A 377 16.52 1.65 -16.12
C ASP A 377 17.43 1.06 -17.22
N GLY A 378 18.12 1.92 -17.98
CA GLY A 378 18.98 1.52 -19.10
C GLY A 378 18.23 1.16 -20.39
N LYS A 379 16.90 0.95 -20.35
CA LYS A 379 16.04 0.79 -21.55
C LYS A 379 15.48 2.13 -22.05
N GLY A 380 15.83 3.23 -21.36
CA GLY A 380 15.34 4.58 -21.67
C GLY A 380 14.01 4.92 -21.00
N ASN A 381 13.47 4.04 -20.14
CA ASN A 381 12.25 4.31 -19.39
C ASN A 381 12.59 4.99 -18.06
N GLY A 382 11.83 6.03 -17.74
CA GLY A 382 12.07 6.88 -16.57
C GLY A 382 11.13 6.54 -15.41
N PHE A 383 11.64 6.62 -14.19
CA PHE A 383 10.85 6.57 -12.97
C PHE A 383 11.26 7.69 -12.01
N ALA A 384 10.29 8.50 -11.62
CA ALA A 384 10.44 9.56 -10.65
C ALA A 384 9.42 9.39 -9.52
N PHE A 385 9.89 9.53 -8.28
CA PHE A 385 9.07 9.47 -7.10
C PHE A 385 9.42 10.63 -6.18
N VAL A 386 8.41 11.33 -5.70
CA VAL A 386 8.55 12.42 -4.73
C VAL A 386 7.47 12.30 -3.67
N ARG A 387 7.76 12.80 -2.48
CA ARG A 387 6.79 12.87 -1.39
C ARG A 387 6.81 14.26 -0.79
N SER A 388 5.64 14.82 -0.51
CA SER A 388 5.56 16.05 0.28
C SER A 388 6.07 15.74 1.67
N THR A 389 6.98 16.57 2.21
CA THR A 389 7.52 16.40 3.56
C THR A 389 6.38 16.12 4.55
N PRO A 390 6.28 14.90 5.13
CA PRO A 390 5.22 14.62 6.08
C PRO A 390 5.52 15.38 7.37
N GLU A 391 4.62 16.27 7.77
CA GLU A 391 4.73 16.95 9.07
C GLU A 391 4.61 15.92 10.21
N GLY A 392 5.56 15.95 11.16
CA GLY A 392 5.52 15.12 12.36
C GLY A 392 6.13 13.71 12.26
N VAL A 393 6.71 13.33 11.11
CA VAL A 393 7.49 12.08 10.98
C VAL A 393 8.93 12.46 10.66
N SER A 394 9.85 12.24 11.61
CA SER A 394 11.27 12.40 11.32
C SER A 394 11.66 11.50 10.14
N PRO A 395 12.46 12.01 9.18
CA PRO A 395 12.85 11.29 7.97
C PRO A 395 13.25 9.84 8.26
#